data_AF-A0A2H5V1Z7-F1
#
_entry.id   AF-A0A2H5V1Z7-F1
#
_cell.length_a   1.000
_cell.length_b   1.000
_cell.length_c   1.000
_cell.angle_alpha   90.00
_cell.angle_beta   90.00
_cell.angle_gamma   90.00
#
_symmetry.space_group_name_H-M   'P 1'
#
loop_
_entity.id
_entity.type
_entity.pdbx_description
1 polymer ?
#
loop_
_entity_poly.entity_id
_entity_poly.type
_entity_poly.pdbx_seq_one_letter_code
_entity_poly.pdbx_strand_id
1 'polypeptide(L)' 'MTRKCAWCGRPLSGVSDGRKLPLSWKRVERLYGGYLCHACLREAILRWVVKEAAASGPIGQSSA' A
#
# COMPACT_ATOMS: atom_id res chain seq x y z
N MET A 1 -4.08 2.76 -21.66
CA MET A 1 -4.62 3.30 -20.40
C MET A 1 -3.62 2.98 -19.30
N THR A 2 -3.38 3.91 -18.38
CA THR A 2 -2.51 3.71 -17.21
C THR A 2 -3.38 3.53 -15.99
N ARG A 3 -3.15 2.48 -15.19
CA ARG A 3 -3.82 2.32 -13.90
C ARG A 3 -3.60 3.53 -13.02
N LYS A 4 -4.63 3.88 -12.25
CA LYS A 4 -4.61 5.00 -11.31
C LYS A 4 -4.72 4.48 -9.88
N CYS A 5 -4.07 5.17 -8.95
CA CYS A 5 -4.21 4.93 -7.53
C CYS A 5 -5.67 5.15 -7.11
N ALA A 6 -6.25 4.21 -6.36
CA ALA A 6 -7.63 4.29 -5.89
C ALA A 6 -7.87 5.44 -4.89
N TRP A 7 -6.82 5.90 -4.18
CA TRP A 7 -6.95 6.96 -3.19
C TRP A 7 -6.66 8.35 -3.76
N CYS A 8 -5.53 8.52 -4.45
CA CYS A 8 -5.09 9.85 -4.93
C CYS A 8 -5.24 10.06 -6.45
N GLY A 9 -5.68 9.05 -7.20
CA GLY A 9 -5.89 9.16 -8.65
C GLY A 9 -4.61 9.25 -9.51
N ARG A 10 -3.42 9.32 -8.91
CA ARG A 10 -2.14 9.40 -9.64
C ARG A 10 -1.89 8.13 -10.46
N PRO A 11 -1.25 8.23 -11.64
CA PRO A 11 -0.90 7.06 -12.44
C PRO A 11 0.07 6.16 -11.68
N LEU A 12 -0.15 4.85 -11.74
CA LEU A 12 0.71 3.83 -11.14
C LEU A 12 1.80 3.47 -12.15
N SER A 13 3.04 3.81 -11.80
CA SER A 13 4.23 3.35 -12.52
C SER A 13 4.48 1.86 -12.27
N GLY A 14 4.97 1.15 -13.30
CA GLY A 14 5.30 -0.27 -13.21
C GLY A 14 4.11 -1.23 -13.28
N VAL A 15 2.92 -0.74 -13.62
CA VAL A 15 1.73 -1.59 -13.82
C VAL A 15 1.19 -1.37 -15.22
N SER A 16 1.33 -2.39 -16.07
CA SER A 16 0.85 -2.36 -17.45
C SER A 16 -0.57 -2.91 -17.57
N ASP A 17 -1.43 -2.19 -18.29
CA ASP A 17 -2.85 -2.55 -18.53
C ASP A 17 -3.08 -3.42 -19.77
N GLY A 18 -2.04 -4.07 -20.29
CA GLY A 18 -2.22 -4.95 -21.44
C GLY A 18 -3.11 -6.14 -21.06
N ARG A 19 -4.30 -6.25 -21.70
CA ARG A 19 -5.27 -7.34 -21.44
C ARG A 19 -4.61 -8.72 -21.52
N LYS A 20 -3.64 -8.90 -22.43
CA LYS A 20 -2.89 -10.14 -22.66
C LYS A 20 -1.66 -10.37 -21.77
N LEU A 21 -1.36 -9.49 -20.80
CA LEU A 21 -0.21 -9.72 -19.91
C LEU A 21 -0.54 -10.69 -18.77
N PRO A 22 0.44 -11.51 -18.34
CA PRO A 22 0.30 -12.37 -17.17
C PRO A 22 0.02 -11.54 -15.91
N LEU A 23 -0.67 -12.15 -14.93
CA LEU A 23 -1.06 -11.49 -13.68
C LEU A 23 0.12 -10.90 -12.90
N SER A 24 1.30 -11.53 -12.99
CA SER A 24 2.54 -11.05 -12.38
C SER A 24 2.99 -9.69 -12.89
N TRP A 25 2.76 -9.38 -14.16
CA TRP A 25 3.12 -8.10 -14.77
C TRP A 25 2.06 -7.01 -14.56
N LYS A 26 0.87 -7.40 -14.07
CA LYS A 26 -0.24 -6.48 -13.74
C LYS A 26 -0.21 -6.03 -12.28
N ARG A 27 0.78 -6.47 -11.49
CA ARG A 27 0.91 -6.19 -10.06
C ARG A 27 2.37 -5.95 -9.70
N VAL A 28 2.59 -5.09 -8.72
CA VAL A 28 3.91 -4.92 -8.09
C VAL A 28 4.00 -5.88 -6.91
N GLU A 29 5.17 -6.44 -6.62
CA GLU A 29 5.48 -7.35 -5.50
C GLU A 29 5.41 -6.67 -4.13
N ARG A 30 4.31 -5.97 -3.84
CA ARG A 30 4.03 -5.34 -2.54
C ARG A 30 2.54 -5.40 -2.24
N LEU A 31 2.20 -5.22 -0.97
CA LEU A 31 0.81 -5.07 -0.54
C LEU A 31 0.13 -3.94 -1.33
N TYR A 32 -1.09 -4.21 -1.80
CA TYR A 32 -1.87 -3.30 -2.64
C TYR A 32 -1.15 -2.81 -3.91
N GLY A 33 -0.19 -3.60 -4.44
CA GLY A 33 0.50 -3.34 -5.69
C GLY A 33 -0.46 -3.33 -6.88
N GLY A 34 -0.55 -2.20 -7.59
CA GLY A 34 -1.51 -2.03 -8.69
C GLY A 34 -2.89 -1.49 -8.27
N TYR A 35 -3.09 -1.19 -6.98
CA TYR A 35 -4.30 -0.55 -6.44
C TYR A 35 -3.98 0.79 -5.75
N LEU A 36 -2.98 0.80 -4.86
CA LEU A 36 -2.48 2.02 -4.20
C LEU A 36 -1.07 2.37 -4.69
N CYS A 37 -0.75 3.66 -4.78
CA CYS A 37 0.63 4.10 -5.02
C CYS A 37 1.48 3.95 -3.74
N HIS A 38 2.81 4.00 -3.89
CA HIS A 38 3.73 3.80 -2.76
C HIS A 38 3.51 4.84 -1.64
N ALA A 39 3.25 6.09 -2.00
CA ALA A 39 3.03 7.18 -1.04
C ALA A 39 1.75 6.98 -0.22
N CYS A 40 0.63 6.65 -0.89
CA CYS A 40 -0.64 6.41 -0.20
C CYS A 40 -0.61 5.14 0.65
N LEU A 41 0.10 4.09 0.20
CA LEU A 41 0.30 2.89 1.02
C LEU A 41 1.10 3.20 2.28
N ARG A 42 2.20 3.96 2.16
CA ARG A 42 3.00 4.40 3.31
C ARG A 42 2.14 5.16 4.32
N GLU A 43 1.34 6.10 3.84
CA GLU A 43 0.43 6.90 4.66
C GLU A 43 -0.63 6.02 5.36
N ALA A 44 -1.22 5.06 4.66
CA ALA A 44 -2.16 4.10 5.25
C ALA A 44 -1.53 3.31 6.39
N ILE A 45 -0.33 2.77 6.16
CA ILE A 45 0.40 1.98 7.16
C ILE A 45 0.74 2.85 8.37
N LEU A 46 1.25 4.06 8.17
CA LEU A 46 1.59 4.95 9.27
C LEU A 46 0.35 5.32 10.10
N ARG A 47 -0.76 5.67 9.46
CA ARG A 47 -2.02 5.96 10.17
C ARG A 47 -2.51 4.77 10.97
N TRP A 48 -2.41 3.57 10.39
CA TRP A 48 -2.77 2.34 11.08
C TRP A 48 -1.87 2.12 12.30
N VAL A 49 -0.55 2.22 12.14
CA VAL A 49 0.41 2.07 13.25
C VAL A 49 0.16 3.11 14.35
N VAL A 50 -0.07 4.38 14.01
CA VAL A 50 -0.37 5.43 15.00
C VAL A 50 -1.67 5.13 15.74
N LYS A 51 -2.71 4.67 15.03
CA LYS A 51 -3.98 4.29 15.62
C LYS A 51 -3.82 3.10 16.58
N GLU A 52 -3.09 2.07 16.16
CA GLU A 52 -2.81 0.90 16.99
C GLU A 52 -1.95 1.25 18.19
N ALA A 53 -0.91 2.07 18.03
CA ALA A 53 -0.07 2.55 19.13
C ALA A 53 -0.89 3.37 20.14
N ALA A 54 -1.80 4.22 19.68
CA ALA A 54 -2.73 4.94 20.56
C ALA A 54 -3.69 4.01 21.29
N ALA A 55 -4.10 2.90 20.67
CA ALA A 55 -4.99 1.91 21.26
C ALA A 55 -4.29 0.93 22.21
N SER A 56 -3.02 0.60 21.95
CA SER A 56 -2.25 -0.42 22.69
C SER A 56 -1.41 0.13 23.84
N GLY A 57 -1.34 1.46 24.01
CA GLY A 57 -0.49 2.08 25.03
C GLY A 57 1.00 1.98 24.70
N PRO A 58 1.89 2.64 25.48
CA PRO A 58 3.32 2.65 25.18
C PRO A 58 3.91 1.24 25.25
N ILE A 59 4.60 0.85 24.17
CA ILE A 59 5.32 -0.41 24.04
C ILE A 59 6.50 -0.34 25.02
N GLY A 60 6.33 -0.91 26.22
CA GLY A 60 7.33 -0.82 27.27
C GLY A 60 6.90 -1.39 28.61
N GLN A 61 6.42 -2.63 28.67
CA GLN A 61 6.50 -3.46 29.88
C GLN A 61 6.96 -4.85 29.46
N SER A 62 8.27 -4.97 29.30
CA SER A 62 8.94 -6.27 29.27
C SER A 62 8.87 -6.82 30.69
N SER A 63 8.00 -7.79 30.94
CA SER A 63 8.05 -8.56 32.19
C SER A 63 9.07 -9.67 32.02
N ALA A 64 10.07 -9.61 32.89
CA ALA A 64 11.15 -10.57 33.08
C ALA A 64 10.66 -11.98 33.45
#